data_AF-A0A2E7VHA1-F1
#
_entry.id   AF-A0A2E7VHA1-F1
#
_cell.length_a   1.000
_cell.length_b   1.000
_cell.length_c   1.000
_cell.angle_alpha   90.00
_cell.angle_beta   90.00
_cell.angle_gamma   90.00
#
_symmetry.space_group_name_H-M   'P 1'
#
loop_
_entity.id
_entity.type
_entity.pdbx_description
1 polymer ?
#
loop_
_entity_poly.entity_id
_entity_poly.type
_entity_poly.pdbx_seq_one_letter_code
_entity_poly.pdbx_strand_id
1 'polypeptide(L)'
;MRGDLRRTIAACWLVVSLGQAASVLAQARTLYSSGFEPEQDYNIEFTLIGQDGWLGEGTEGIEPTGGNGLVEDYFEGLGQQGYIGFFAPTETSEDFVNLWRPVEEIKPEESKITFSVLMMIIDSTNDQRDDFRWSVYNSDVQRLVTLDFDNETRNINYSLDDDLFLPTGYSFENEALYELKFVMDFANNSWTVTVGNEALVNEKQLTTTGASLTFGDLGPLWVIRKPETPGDNYMVFDEYKITVEIGEKPTSTPPAIAWNGWTDGGQAVLLLEGDATTEYTVEVSSDLENWNVLRTAKPGESGKKIEDADTRTHINRFYRARTAD
;
A
#
# COMPACT_ATOMS: atom_id res chain seq x y z
N MET A 1 -14.43 21.73 21.14
CA MET A 1 -14.34 21.72 19.67
C MET A 1 -12.87 21.90 19.30
N ARG A 2 -12.13 20.80 19.19
CA ARG A 2 -10.83 20.81 18.51
C ARG A 2 -11.15 20.70 17.04
N GLY A 3 -10.81 21.72 16.25
CA GLY A 3 -10.92 21.62 14.81
C GLY A 3 -9.84 20.67 14.32
N ASP A 4 -10.23 19.53 13.75
CA ASP A 4 -9.33 18.68 13.00
C ASP A 4 -8.95 19.43 11.72
N LEU A 5 -7.73 19.93 11.69
CA LEU A 5 -7.16 20.60 10.53
C LEU A 5 -6.80 19.52 9.51
N ARG A 6 -7.72 19.21 8.59
CA ARG A 6 -7.46 18.29 7.46
C ARG A 6 -6.73 19.02 6.34
N ARG A 7 -5.79 18.34 5.69
CA ARG A 7 -5.03 18.88 4.55
C ARG A 7 -5.69 18.40 3.25
N THR A 8 -6.20 19.34 2.46
CA THR A 8 -6.70 19.07 1.11
C THR A 8 -5.53 19.13 0.14
N ILE A 9 -5.35 18.11 -0.70
CA ILE A 9 -4.38 18.15 -1.79
C ILE A 9 -5.02 18.91 -2.95
N ALA A 10 -4.54 20.12 -3.21
CA ALA A 10 -4.89 20.88 -4.40
C ALA A 10 -3.76 20.77 -5.43
N ALA A 11 -4.12 20.58 -6.71
CA ALA A 11 -3.16 20.50 -7.82
C ALA A 11 -2.24 21.73 -7.83
N CYS A 12 -0.93 21.52 -7.67
CA CYS A 12 0.08 22.56 -7.78
C CYS A 12 1.12 22.16 -8.83
N TRP A 13 1.01 22.77 -10.01
CA TRP A 13 2.08 22.78 -10.99
C TRP A 13 3.17 23.75 -10.53
N LEU A 14 4.30 23.21 -10.05
CA LEU A 14 5.53 23.98 -9.94
C LEU A 14 6.69 23.17 -10.52
N VAL A 15 7.15 23.61 -11.69
CA VAL A 15 8.41 23.14 -12.27
C VAL A 15 9.55 23.69 -11.41
N VAL A 16 10.26 22.82 -10.71
CA VAL A 16 11.52 23.16 -10.04
C VAL A 16 12.62 22.23 -10.55
N SER A 17 13.60 22.85 -11.21
CA SER A 17 14.87 22.23 -11.58
C SER A 17 15.68 21.87 -10.33
N LEU A 18 15.97 20.58 -10.13
CA LEU A 18 16.84 20.08 -9.06
C LEU A 18 18.21 19.68 -9.61
N GLY A 19 19.24 20.23 -8.95
CA GLY A 19 20.64 19.94 -9.22
C GLY A 19 21.01 18.50 -8.92
N GLN A 20 21.94 17.98 -9.71
CA GLN A 20 22.44 16.61 -9.64
C GLN A 20 23.28 16.38 -8.38
N ALA A 21 22.78 15.56 -7.46
CA ALA A 21 23.64 14.73 -6.63
C ALA A 21 23.86 13.41 -7.37
N ALA A 22 25.12 13.07 -7.66
CA ALA A 22 25.47 11.82 -8.30
C ALA A 22 25.42 10.69 -7.26
N SER A 23 24.25 10.06 -7.13
CA SER A 23 24.14 8.69 -6.64
C SER A 23 24.55 7.73 -7.77
N VAL A 24 25.15 6.59 -7.42
CA VAL A 24 25.30 5.48 -8.36
C VAL A 24 23.87 5.02 -8.67
N LEU A 25 23.32 5.47 -9.79
CA LEU A 25 22.00 5.04 -10.23
C LEU A 25 22.07 3.54 -10.48
N ALA A 26 21.43 2.75 -9.62
CA ALA A 26 20.96 1.45 -10.04
C ALA A 26 20.11 1.70 -11.29
N GLN A 27 20.42 1.03 -12.40
CA GLN A 27 19.73 1.28 -13.65
C GLN A 27 18.34 0.67 -13.54
N ALA A 28 17.34 1.48 -13.20
CA ALA A 28 15.95 1.05 -13.20
C ALA A 28 15.57 0.57 -14.61
N ARG A 29 14.91 -0.59 -14.69
CA ARG A 29 14.28 -1.10 -15.91
C ARG A 29 12.77 -1.04 -15.77
N THR A 30 12.09 -0.83 -16.89
CA THR A 30 10.63 -0.88 -16.95
C THR A 30 10.19 -2.35 -16.95
N LEU A 31 9.30 -2.70 -16.02
CA LEU A 31 8.58 -3.98 -16.03
C LEU A 31 7.35 -3.91 -16.93
N TYR A 32 6.66 -2.77 -16.90
CA TYR A 32 5.49 -2.52 -17.71
C TYR A 32 5.23 -1.01 -17.83
N SER A 33 4.72 -0.57 -18.98
CA SER A 33 4.24 0.79 -19.16
C SER A 33 3.15 0.87 -20.22
N SER A 34 2.08 1.61 -19.95
CA SER A 34 0.99 1.84 -20.90
C SER A 34 0.42 3.25 -20.77
N GLY A 35 0.21 3.89 -21.92
CA GLY A 35 -0.67 5.04 -22.07
C GLY A 35 -2.04 4.65 -22.67
N PHE A 36 -2.32 3.34 -22.71
CA PHE A 36 -3.56 2.76 -23.22
C PHE A 36 -3.89 3.09 -24.68
N GLU A 37 -2.88 3.41 -25.49
CA GLU A 37 -3.10 3.88 -26.86
C GLU A 37 -3.36 2.76 -27.87
N PRO A 38 -4.05 3.04 -29.00
CA PRO A 38 -4.29 2.05 -30.05
C PRO A 38 -3.01 1.41 -30.61
N GLU A 39 -1.89 2.15 -30.65
CA GLU A 39 -0.59 1.63 -31.07
C GLU A 39 0.01 0.61 -30.09
N GLN A 40 -0.54 0.52 -28.88
CA GLN A 40 -0.21 -0.48 -27.87
C GLN A 40 -1.24 -1.63 -27.83
N ASP A 41 -1.97 -1.82 -28.93
CA ASP A 41 -3.00 -2.87 -29.13
C ASP A 41 -4.26 -2.70 -28.26
N TYR A 42 -4.54 -1.48 -27.81
CA TYR A 42 -5.79 -1.14 -27.13
C TYR A 42 -6.89 -0.72 -28.11
N ASN A 43 -8.12 -1.01 -27.73
CA ASN A 43 -9.30 -0.66 -28.50
C ASN A 43 -10.43 -0.27 -27.55
N ILE A 44 -10.87 0.98 -27.69
CA ILE A 44 -11.89 1.61 -26.84
C ILE A 44 -13.26 0.92 -26.89
N GLU A 45 -13.53 0.12 -27.92
CA GLU A 45 -14.77 -0.64 -28.06
C GLU A 45 -14.85 -1.88 -27.17
N PHE A 46 -13.77 -2.23 -26.45
CA PHE A 46 -13.69 -3.42 -25.60
C PHE A 46 -13.36 -3.05 -24.15
N THR A 47 -13.70 -3.98 -23.24
CA THR A 47 -13.30 -3.92 -21.83
C THR A 47 -11.78 -3.93 -21.69
N LEU A 48 -11.23 -3.33 -20.63
CA LEU A 48 -9.79 -3.37 -20.39
C LEU A 48 -9.32 -4.81 -20.11
N ILE A 49 -10.13 -5.59 -19.39
CA ILE A 49 -9.89 -7.01 -19.19
C ILE A 49 -9.75 -7.71 -20.55
N GLY A 50 -8.64 -8.44 -20.72
CA GLY A 50 -8.30 -9.17 -21.93
C GLY A 50 -7.45 -8.38 -22.94
N GLN A 51 -7.26 -7.08 -22.75
CA GLN A 51 -6.43 -6.24 -23.63
C GLN A 51 -5.00 -6.14 -23.08
N ASP A 52 -4.00 -6.30 -23.96
CA ASP A 52 -2.57 -6.29 -23.61
C ASP A 52 -2.21 -7.18 -22.40
N GLY A 53 -3.01 -8.20 -22.09
CA GLY A 53 -2.82 -9.10 -20.93
C GLY A 53 -3.31 -8.56 -19.58
N TRP A 54 -4.09 -7.49 -19.56
CA TRP A 54 -4.86 -7.08 -18.38
C TRP A 54 -5.84 -8.17 -17.97
N LEU A 55 -5.88 -8.44 -16.68
CA LEU A 55 -6.75 -9.40 -16.04
C LEU A 55 -7.70 -8.67 -15.08
N GLY A 56 -8.78 -9.34 -14.71
CA GLY A 56 -9.67 -8.85 -13.68
C GLY A 56 -10.24 -9.97 -12.83
N GLU A 57 -10.68 -9.59 -11.63
CA GLU A 57 -11.31 -10.45 -10.64
C GLU A 57 -12.48 -9.69 -10.03
N GLY A 58 -13.58 -10.41 -9.78
CA GLY A 58 -14.70 -9.93 -9.00
C GLY A 58 -14.97 -10.87 -7.82
N THR A 59 -16.16 -10.75 -7.24
CA THR A 59 -16.59 -11.61 -6.13
C THR A 59 -16.46 -13.10 -6.45
N GLU A 60 -16.06 -13.91 -5.47
CA GLU A 60 -15.74 -15.33 -5.65
C GLU A 60 -16.82 -16.08 -6.45
N GLY A 61 -16.39 -16.73 -7.54
CA GLY A 61 -17.27 -17.51 -8.42
C GLY A 61 -18.05 -16.69 -9.45
N ILE A 62 -17.78 -15.40 -9.58
CA ILE A 62 -18.40 -14.49 -10.55
C ILE A 62 -17.30 -13.88 -11.43
N GLU A 63 -17.46 -13.96 -12.75
CA GLU A 63 -16.62 -13.22 -13.69
C GLU A 63 -16.94 -11.72 -13.55
N PRO A 64 -15.94 -10.84 -13.42
CA PRO A 64 -16.18 -9.41 -13.19
C PRO A 64 -16.94 -8.80 -14.37
N THR A 65 -18.09 -8.18 -14.07
CA THR A 65 -18.94 -7.53 -15.06
C THR A 65 -19.09 -6.03 -14.83
N GLY A 66 -18.57 -5.52 -13.69
CA GLY A 66 -18.50 -4.09 -13.45
C GLY A 66 -17.67 -3.36 -14.50
N GLY A 67 -18.02 -2.10 -14.74
CA GLY A 67 -17.46 -1.32 -15.83
C GLY A 67 -15.94 -1.21 -15.74
N ASN A 68 -15.29 -1.56 -16.84
CA ASN A 68 -13.87 -1.40 -17.06
C ASN A 68 -13.64 -1.27 -18.57
N GLY A 69 -12.70 -0.44 -18.99
CA GLY A 69 -12.52 -0.14 -20.40
C GLY A 69 -11.62 1.06 -20.62
N LEU A 70 -11.82 1.71 -21.75
CA LEU A 70 -11.10 2.92 -22.12
C LEU A 70 -12.09 4.07 -22.35
N VAL A 71 -11.61 5.29 -22.14
CA VAL A 71 -12.31 6.55 -22.40
C VAL A 71 -11.33 7.52 -23.04
N GLU A 72 -11.82 8.65 -23.55
CA GLU A 72 -11.00 9.74 -24.09
C GLU A 72 -11.43 11.08 -23.46
N ASP A 73 -10.63 12.12 -23.69
CA ASP A 73 -10.92 13.51 -23.33
C ASP A 73 -10.97 13.81 -21.81
N TYR A 74 -10.49 12.91 -20.95
CA TYR A 74 -10.35 13.20 -19.51
C TYR A 74 -9.01 13.87 -19.19
N PHE A 75 -7.93 13.43 -19.84
CA PHE A 75 -6.59 14.00 -19.66
C PHE A 75 -6.15 14.73 -20.93
N GLU A 76 -5.99 16.06 -20.82
CA GLU A 76 -5.70 16.91 -21.97
C GLU A 76 -4.41 16.46 -22.68
N GLY A 77 -4.56 16.03 -23.93
CA GLY A 77 -3.44 15.66 -24.80
C GLY A 77 -2.88 14.24 -24.61
N LEU A 78 -3.54 13.39 -23.83
CA LEU A 78 -3.09 12.01 -23.56
C LEU A 78 -4.01 10.93 -24.18
N GLY A 79 -4.63 11.21 -25.33
CA GLY A 79 -5.33 10.17 -26.11
C GLY A 79 -6.39 9.39 -25.34
N GLN A 80 -6.25 8.06 -25.30
CA GLN A 80 -7.11 7.15 -24.54
C GLN A 80 -6.64 7.00 -23.09
N GLN A 81 -7.57 6.83 -22.15
CA GLN A 81 -7.29 6.53 -20.74
C GLN A 81 -8.03 5.26 -20.32
N GLY A 82 -7.44 4.48 -19.40
CA GLY A 82 -8.15 3.38 -18.74
C GLY A 82 -9.19 3.89 -17.74
N TYR A 83 -10.27 3.13 -17.54
CA TYR A 83 -11.21 3.38 -16.45
C TYR A 83 -11.66 2.10 -15.74
N ILE A 84 -12.10 2.27 -14.49
CA ILE A 84 -12.82 1.28 -13.69
C ILE A 84 -13.99 1.94 -12.94
N GLY A 85 -15.13 1.26 -12.84
CA GLY A 85 -16.40 1.81 -12.36
C GLY A 85 -17.34 2.19 -13.50
N PHE A 86 -18.10 3.27 -13.33
CA PHE A 86 -18.95 3.92 -14.35
C PHE A 86 -20.23 3.16 -14.67
N PHE A 87 -20.10 1.88 -15.03
CA PHE A 87 -21.23 1.00 -15.29
C PHE A 87 -21.34 -0.02 -14.16
N ALA A 88 -22.52 -0.07 -13.54
CA ALA A 88 -22.86 -1.06 -12.53
C ALA A 88 -22.62 -2.48 -13.05
N PRO A 89 -22.15 -3.41 -12.20
CA PRO A 89 -22.09 -4.82 -12.57
C PRO A 89 -23.47 -5.37 -12.94
N THR A 90 -23.46 -6.41 -13.75
CA THR A 90 -24.69 -7.11 -14.14
C THR A 90 -25.24 -8.01 -13.03
N GLU A 91 -24.35 -8.51 -12.17
CA GLU A 91 -24.68 -9.34 -11.02
C GLU A 91 -24.76 -8.49 -9.74
N THR A 92 -25.92 -8.47 -9.09
CA THR A 92 -26.14 -7.66 -7.87
C THR A 92 -25.42 -8.18 -6.62
N SER A 93 -24.68 -9.28 -6.74
CA SER A 93 -23.80 -9.82 -5.69
C SER A 93 -22.33 -9.49 -5.93
N GLU A 94 -21.98 -8.87 -7.06
CA GLU A 94 -20.62 -8.41 -7.34
C GLU A 94 -20.34 -7.16 -6.48
N ASP A 95 -19.42 -7.29 -5.53
CA ASP A 95 -19.09 -6.27 -4.53
C ASP A 95 -17.73 -5.58 -4.78
N PHE A 96 -16.97 -6.06 -5.76
CA PHE A 96 -15.79 -5.36 -6.26
C PHE A 96 -15.42 -5.78 -7.70
N VAL A 97 -14.61 -4.93 -8.34
CA VAL A 97 -13.84 -5.27 -9.54
C VAL A 97 -12.39 -4.90 -9.28
N ASN A 98 -11.48 -5.87 -9.38
CA ASN A 98 -10.04 -5.67 -9.32
C ASN A 98 -9.46 -5.84 -10.72
N LEU A 99 -8.55 -4.96 -11.13
CA LEU A 99 -7.83 -5.08 -12.40
C LEU A 99 -6.34 -5.12 -12.13
N TRP A 100 -5.59 -5.94 -12.86
CA TRP A 100 -4.14 -5.92 -12.79
C TRP A 100 -3.49 -6.38 -14.09
N ARG A 101 -2.22 -6.00 -14.24
CA ARG A 101 -1.38 -6.50 -15.31
C ARG A 101 -0.19 -7.26 -14.73
N PRO A 102 -0.10 -8.59 -14.93
CA PRO A 102 1.07 -9.34 -14.52
C PRO A 102 2.34 -8.79 -15.15
N VAL A 103 3.42 -8.68 -14.37
CA VAL A 103 4.72 -8.17 -14.81
C VAL A 103 5.67 -9.29 -15.23
N GLU A 104 6.72 -8.91 -15.95
CA GLU A 104 7.85 -9.80 -16.22
C GLU A 104 8.56 -10.26 -14.92
N GLU A 105 9.37 -11.32 -15.04
CA GLU A 105 10.16 -11.84 -13.93
C GLU A 105 11.03 -10.75 -13.27
N ILE A 106 10.97 -10.69 -11.94
CA ILE A 106 11.79 -9.82 -11.09
C ILE A 106 12.98 -10.63 -10.58
N LYS A 107 14.20 -10.09 -10.74
CA LYS A 107 15.42 -10.80 -10.33
C LYS A 107 15.61 -10.76 -8.81
N PRO A 108 16.32 -11.73 -8.21
CA PRO A 108 16.53 -11.75 -6.75
C PRO A 108 17.22 -10.49 -6.18
N GLU A 109 18.08 -9.83 -6.94
CA GLU A 109 18.74 -8.57 -6.55
C GLU A 109 17.87 -7.32 -6.73
N GLU A 110 16.76 -7.45 -7.46
CA GLU A 110 15.82 -6.39 -7.80
C GLU A 110 14.73 -6.32 -6.73
N SER A 111 14.97 -5.54 -5.67
CA SER A 111 14.09 -5.47 -4.51
C SER A 111 13.34 -4.15 -4.37
N LYS A 112 13.57 -3.18 -5.26
CA LYS A 112 12.91 -1.88 -5.21
C LYS A 112 12.03 -1.66 -6.43
N ILE A 113 10.73 -1.55 -6.19
CA ILE A 113 9.69 -1.37 -7.20
C ILE A 113 9.15 0.05 -7.09
N THR A 114 9.02 0.72 -8.22
CA THR A 114 8.33 2.00 -8.31
C THR A 114 7.18 1.88 -9.28
N PHE A 115 5.97 2.15 -8.78
CA PHE A 115 4.76 2.29 -9.58
C PHE A 115 4.36 3.76 -9.67
N SER A 116 3.95 4.23 -10.84
CA SER A 116 3.39 5.56 -11.04
C SER A 116 2.22 5.52 -12.01
N VAL A 117 1.26 6.43 -11.82
CA VAL A 117 0.07 6.57 -12.66
C VAL A 117 -0.49 8.00 -12.54
N LEU A 118 -1.09 8.50 -13.62
CA LEU A 118 -2.00 9.63 -13.56
C LEU A 118 -3.41 9.12 -13.29
N MET A 119 -4.12 9.70 -12.33
CA MET A 119 -5.49 9.28 -12.02
C MET A 119 -6.40 10.45 -11.68
N MET A 120 -7.70 10.23 -11.87
CA MET A 120 -8.79 11.13 -11.51
C MET A 120 -10.00 10.30 -11.08
N ILE A 121 -10.74 10.77 -10.08
CA ILE A 121 -12.00 10.14 -9.65
C ILE A 121 -13.14 11.08 -9.99
N ILE A 122 -14.12 10.59 -10.74
CA ILE A 122 -15.36 11.29 -11.06
C ILE A 122 -16.42 10.87 -10.05
N ASP A 123 -17.12 11.83 -9.44
CA ASP A 123 -18.15 11.53 -8.44
C ASP A 123 -19.44 11.00 -9.08
N SER A 124 -20.27 10.35 -8.26
CA SER A 124 -21.53 9.78 -8.69
C SER A 124 -22.57 10.86 -8.98
N THR A 125 -23.44 10.59 -9.95
CA THR A 125 -24.62 11.41 -10.23
C THR A 125 -25.90 10.86 -9.58
N ASN A 126 -25.83 9.65 -9.01
CA ASN A 126 -26.96 8.93 -8.43
C ASN A 126 -27.00 8.87 -6.89
N ASP A 127 -26.16 9.67 -6.21
CA ASP A 127 -25.98 9.70 -4.75
C ASP A 127 -25.54 8.37 -4.11
N GLN A 128 -25.10 7.37 -4.89
CA GLN A 128 -24.43 6.17 -4.40
C GLN A 128 -22.95 6.29 -4.71
N ARG A 129 -22.10 6.42 -3.68
CA ARG A 129 -20.65 6.57 -3.88
C ARG A 129 -19.96 5.27 -3.53
N ASP A 130 -19.23 4.73 -4.50
CA ASP A 130 -18.34 3.60 -4.30
C ASP A 130 -16.89 4.06 -4.11
N ASP A 131 -16.03 3.19 -3.60
CA ASP A 131 -14.63 3.55 -3.31
C ASP A 131 -13.68 3.06 -4.39
N PHE A 132 -12.55 3.76 -4.55
CA PHE A 132 -11.46 3.34 -5.43
C PHE A 132 -10.19 3.09 -4.65
N ARG A 133 -9.48 2.04 -5.02
CA ARG A 133 -8.29 1.56 -4.33
C ARG A 133 -7.17 1.26 -5.29
N TRP A 134 -5.96 1.38 -4.78
CA TRP A 134 -4.75 0.80 -5.38
C TRP A 134 -4.18 -0.18 -4.37
N SER A 135 -4.12 -1.46 -4.74
CA SER A 135 -3.66 -2.52 -3.86
C SER A 135 -2.39 -3.18 -4.41
N VAL A 136 -1.49 -3.54 -3.50
CA VAL A 136 -0.23 -4.24 -3.78
C VAL A 136 -0.36 -5.65 -3.23
N TYR A 137 -0.06 -6.64 -4.05
CA TYR A 137 -0.03 -8.04 -3.66
C TYR A 137 1.38 -8.61 -3.81
N ASN A 138 1.71 -9.60 -2.98
CA ASN A 138 2.93 -10.38 -3.14
C ASN A 138 2.74 -11.53 -4.15
N SER A 139 3.82 -12.26 -4.43
CA SER A 139 3.78 -13.39 -5.38
C SER A 139 2.88 -14.55 -4.94
N ASP A 140 2.51 -14.59 -3.65
CA ASP A 140 1.59 -15.58 -3.08
C ASP A 140 0.14 -15.08 -3.07
N VAL A 141 -0.14 -13.97 -3.78
CA VAL A 141 -1.46 -13.32 -3.87
C VAL A 141 -1.97 -12.85 -2.50
N GLN A 142 -1.05 -12.53 -1.59
CA GLN A 142 -1.38 -11.91 -0.30
C GLN A 142 -1.28 -10.40 -0.44
N ARG A 143 -2.35 -9.70 -0.06
CA ARG A 143 -2.40 -8.23 -0.04
C ARG A 143 -1.43 -7.70 1.01
N LEU A 144 -0.50 -6.84 0.59
CA LEU A 144 0.46 -6.18 1.47
C LEU A 144 -0.01 -4.77 1.86
N VAL A 145 -0.46 -4.01 0.87
CA VAL A 145 -0.80 -2.59 1.03
C VAL A 145 -2.05 -2.29 0.21
N THR A 146 -2.92 -1.43 0.75
CA THR A 146 -4.00 -0.79 0.02
C THR A 146 -3.99 0.69 0.32
N LEU A 147 -4.01 1.53 -0.72
CA LEU A 147 -4.40 2.94 -0.61
C LEU A 147 -5.87 3.05 -1.04
N ASP A 148 -6.68 3.70 -0.22
CA ASP A 148 -8.13 3.79 -0.37
C ASP A 148 -8.57 5.24 -0.48
N PHE A 149 -9.25 5.55 -1.58
CA PHE A 149 -9.94 6.80 -1.84
C PHE A 149 -11.42 6.59 -1.51
N ASP A 150 -11.77 6.87 -0.25
CA ASP A 150 -13.14 6.78 0.25
C ASP A 150 -13.96 7.91 -0.37
N ASN A 151 -14.77 7.60 -1.38
CA ASN A 151 -15.47 8.62 -2.15
C ASN A 151 -16.66 9.23 -1.37
N GLU A 152 -17.17 8.54 -0.35
CA GLU A 152 -18.21 9.07 0.53
C GLU A 152 -17.68 10.16 1.47
N THR A 153 -16.48 9.98 2.01
CA THR A 153 -15.89 10.94 2.97
C THR A 153 -14.81 11.84 2.37
N ARG A 154 -14.36 11.53 1.15
CA ARG A 154 -13.19 12.10 0.45
C ARG A 154 -11.87 11.91 1.19
N ASN A 155 -11.82 11.06 2.21
CA ASN A 155 -10.57 10.77 2.92
C ASN A 155 -9.71 9.82 2.11
N ILE A 156 -8.39 9.98 2.24
CA ILE A 156 -7.44 8.99 1.77
C ILE A 156 -6.98 8.17 2.98
N ASN A 157 -7.21 6.87 2.92
CA ASN A 157 -6.82 5.91 3.95
C ASN A 157 -5.77 4.95 3.38
N TYR A 158 -5.05 4.26 4.26
CA TYR A 158 -4.26 3.10 3.89
C TYR A 158 -4.55 1.93 4.80
N SER A 159 -4.31 0.71 4.32
CA SER A 159 -4.39 -0.52 5.11
C SER A 159 -3.22 -1.41 4.75
N LEU A 160 -2.60 -2.03 5.76
CA LEU A 160 -1.55 -3.03 5.58
C LEU A 160 -2.16 -4.44 5.64
N ASP A 161 -1.32 -5.46 5.68
CA ASP A 161 -1.68 -6.87 5.76
C ASP A 161 -2.35 -7.31 7.09
N ASP A 162 -2.65 -6.37 7.99
CA ASP A 162 -3.42 -6.56 9.22
C ASP A 162 -4.90 -6.13 9.09
N ASP A 163 -5.31 -5.72 7.89
CA ASP A 163 -6.65 -5.25 7.52
C ASP A 163 -7.13 -3.99 8.27
N LEU A 164 -6.24 -3.30 8.99
CA LEU A 164 -6.59 -2.07 9.71
C LEU A 164 -6.48 -0.84 8.80
N PHE A 165 -7.61 -0.21 8.49
CA PHE A 165 -7.62 1.08 7.80
C PHE A 165 -7.22 2.23 8.73
N LEU A 166 -6.17 2.94 8.35
CA LEU A 166 -5.62 4.09 9.03
C LEU A 166 -5.73 5.34 8.13
N PRO A 167 -6.10 6.50 8.67
CA PRO A 167 -6.16 7.72 7.89
C PRO A 167 -4.76 8.22 7.54
N THR A 168 -4.56 8.68 6.31
CA THR A 168 -3.32 9.40 5.92
C THR A 168 -3.31 10.84 6.46
N GLY A 169 -4.49 11.37 6.83
CA GLY A 169 -4.70 12.78 7.18
C GLY A 169 -4.94 13.69 5.98
N TYR A 170 -4.92 13.14 4.76
CA TYR A 170 -5.22 13.84 3.52
C TYR A 170 -6.61 13.52 2.99
N SER A 171 -7.14 14.44 2.20
CA SER A 171 -8.35 14.25 1.39
C SER A 171 -8.08 14.56 -0.07
N PHE A 172 -8.93 14.03 -0.94
CA PHE A 172 -8.92 14.31 -2.38
C PHE A 172 -10.16 15.11 -2.80
N GLU A 173 -10.09 15.66 -4.00
CA GLU A 173 -11.20 16.30 -4.70
C GLU A 173 -11.52 15.48 -5.96
N ASN A 174 -12.81 15.32 -6.24
CA ASN A 174 -13.23 14.71 -7.50
C ASN A 174 -12.85 15.61 -8.68
N GLU A 175 -12.68 15.01 -9.87
CA GLU A 175 -12.26 15.67 -11.12
C GLU A 175 -10.87 16.34 -11.06
N ALA A 176 -10.13 16.19 -9.97
CA ALA A 176 -8.74 16.60 -9.89
C ALA A 176 -7.81 15.52 -10.46
N LEU A 177 -6.82 15.95 -11.25
CA LEU A 177 -5.77 15.09 -11.77
C LEU A 177 -4.65 14.92 -10.73
N TYR A 178 -4.31 13.67 -10.43
CA TYR A 178 -3.28 13.31 -9.47
C TYR A 178 -2.18 12.45 -10.11
N GLU A 179 -0.92 12.80 -9.89
CA GLU A 179 0.22 11.93 -10.15
C GLU A 179 0.48 11.09 -8.90
N LEU A 180 -0.01 9.85 -8.90
CA LEU A 180 0.15 8.91 -7.79
C LEU A 180 1.41 8.08 -8.01
N LYS A 181 2.23 7.93 -6.97
CA LYS A 181 3.47 7.16 -7.05
C LYS A 181 3.71 6.37 -5.78
N PHE A 182 3.92 5.06 -5.95
CA PHE A 182 4.37 4.16 -4.90
C PHE A 182 5.85 3.84 -5.10
N VAL A 183 6.61 3.91 -4.02
CA VAL A 183 7.99 3.40 -3.96
C VAL A 183 8.02 2.34 -2.88
N MET A 184 8.34 1.12 -3.26
CA MET A 184 8.33 -0.06 -2.39
C MET A 184 9.72 -0.69 -2.41
N ASP A 185 10.33 -0.81 -1.25
CA ASP A 185 11.59 -1.52 -1.06
C ASP A 185 11.33 -2.78 -0.22
N PHE A 186 11.24 -3.90 -0.93
CA PHE A 186 10.99 -5.22 -0.36
C PHE A 186 12.19 -5.74 0.44
N ALA A 187 13.41 -5.28 0.16
CA ALA A 187 14.58 -5.67 0.95
C ALA A 187 14.62 -4.96 2.31
N ASN A 188 14.09 -3.73 2.38
CA ASN A 188 14.02 -2.93 3.61
C ASN A 188 12.63 -2.94 4.26
N ASN A 189 11.70 -3.80 3.80
CA ASN A 189 10.32 -3.85 4.28
C ASN A 189 9.70 -2.45 4.39
N SER A 190 9.83 -1.63 3.35
CA SER A 190 9.38 -0.24 3.42
C SER A 190 8.61 0.19 2.18
N TRP A 191 7.64 1.08 2.37
CA TRP A 191 6.94 1.72 1.27
C TRP A 191 6.62 3.17 1.59
N THR A 192 6.51 3.94 0.52
CA THR A 192 6.11 5.34 0.52
C THR A 192 5.13 5.54 -0.62
N VAL A 193 4.10 6.36 -0.40
CA VAL A 193 3.19 6.79 -1.45
C VAL A 193 3.08 8.30 -1.47
N THR A 194 3.23 8.87 -2.66
CA THR A 194 3.20 10.31 -2.90
C THR A 194 2.13 10.67 -3.92
N VAL A 195 1.56 11.86 -3.77
CA VAL A 195 0.79 12.54 -4.81
C VAL A 195 1.55 13.80 -5.21
N GLY A 196 2.03 13.83 -6.46
CA GLY A 196 3.05 14.79 -6.89
C GLY A 196 4.28 14.72 -5.98
N ASN A 197 4.59 15.82 -5.30
CA ASN A 197 5.74 15.90 -4.37
C ASN A 197 5.36 15.67 -2.90
N GLU A 198 4.08 15.49 -2.57
CA GLU A 198 3.62 15.34 -1.18
C GLU A 198 3.53 13.86 -0.81
N ALA A 199 4.18 13.44 0.28
CA ALA A 199 4.06 12.10 0.81
C ALA A 199 2.78 11.95 1.63
N LEU A 200 1.88 11.06 1.20
CA LEU A 200 0.68 10.69 1.98
C LEU A 200 1.04 9.70 3.08
N VAL A 201 1.93 8.78 2.75
CA VAL A 201 2.51 7.79 3.65
C VAL A 201 4.00 7.75 3.36
N ASN A 202 4.82 7.83 4.41
CA ASN A 202 6.28 7.92 4.30
C ASN A 202 6.95 6.80 5.10
N GLU A 203 7.74 5.97 4.41
CA GLU A 203 8.61 4.92 4.97
C GLU A 203 7.91 4.01 6.00
N LYS A 204 6.69 3.57 5.68
CA LYS A 204 5.95 2.59 6.50
C LYS A 204 6.36 1.16 6.15
N GLN A 205 6.09 0.22 7.05
CA GLN A 205 6.36 -1.20 6.78
C GLN A 205 5.44 -1.74 5.70
N LEU A 206 5.97 -2.55 4.78
CA LEU A 206 5.19 -3.25 3.73
C LEU A 206 4.34 -4.38 4.33
N THR A 207 4.87 -5.08 5.33
CA THR A 207 4.17 -6.11 6.09
C THR A 207 4.35 -5.91 7.58
N THR A 208 3.28 -6.15 8.32
CA THR A 208 3.20 -6.14 9.78
C THR A 208 3.01 -7.54 10.36
N THR A 209 2.54 -8.48 9.54
CA THR A 209 2.29 -9.87 9.94
C THR A 209 3.43 -10.82 9.58
N GLY A 210 4.39 -10.35 8.77
CA GLY A 210 5.52 -11.14 8.28
C GLY A 210 5.18 -11.93 7.01
N ALA A 211 4.26 -11.41 6.18
CA ALA A 211 3.98 -11.90 4.84
C ALA A 211 5.24 -11.88 3.96
N SER A 212 5.25 -12.68 2.90
CA SER A 212 6.38 -12.74 1.96
C SER A 212 6.60 -11.37 1.31
N LEU A 213 7.84 -10.87 1.38
CA LEU A 213 8.26 -9.60 0.79
C LEU A 213 8.71 -9.81 -0.66
N THR A 214 7.74 -10.07 -1.51
CA THR A 214 7.90 -10.14 -2.97
C THR A 214 6.84 -9.26 -3.63
N PHE A 215 7.12 -8.78 -4.85
CA PHE A 215 6.10 -8.12 -5.66
C PHE A 215 5.38 -9.15 -6.52
N GLY A 216 4.05 -9.16 -6.48
CA GLY A 216 3.19 -9.92 -7.37
C GLY A 216 2.58 -9.01 -8.41
N ASP A 217 1.63 -8.19 -7.98
CA ASP A 217 0.93 -7.23 -8.81
C ASP A 217 0.52 -5.96 -8.06
N LEU A 218 0.08 -4.98 -8.83
CA LEU A 218 -0.51 -3.74 -8.34
C LEU A 218 -1.54 -3.26 -9.36
N GLY A 219 -2.74 -2.92 -8.92
CA GLY A 219 -3.73 -2.37 -9.84
C GLY A 219 -4.91 -1.67 -9.19
N PRO A 220 -5.78 -1.07 -10.02
CA PRO A 220 -6.94 -0.35 -9.54
C PRO A 220 -8.06 -1.32 -9.15
N LEU A 221 -8.73 -1.00 -8.06
CA LEU A 221 -9.81 -1.78 -7.47
C LEU A 221 -11.00 -0.86 -7.22
N TRP A 222 -12.17 -1.24 -7.73
CA TRP A 222 -13.44 -0.58 -7.46
C TRP A 222 -14.18 -1.39 -6.40
N VAL A 223 -14.54 -0.76 -5.28
CA VAL A 223 -15.25 -1.39 -4.17
C VAL A 223 -16.66 -0.84 -4.10
N ILE A 224 -17.63 -1.71 -4.32
CA ILE A 224 -19.03 -1.36 -4.45
C ILE A 224 -19.68 -1.41 -3.07
N ARG A 225 -20.08 -0.25 -2.55
CA ARG A 225 -20.61 -0.15 -1.19
C ARG A 225 -21.99 -0.79 -1.03
N LYS A 226 -22.78 -0.72 -2.09
CA LYS A 226 -24.14 -1.27 -2.16
C LYS A 226 -24.31 -2.01 -3.49
N PRO A 227 -23.94 -3.29 -3.56
CA PRO A 227 -24.05 -4.09 -4.80
C PRO A 227 -25.45 -4.08 -5.44
N GLU A 228 -26.51 -3.89 -4.64
CA GLU A 228 -27.89 -3.77 -5.12
C GLU A 228 -28.21 -2.42 -5.78
N THR A 229 -27.45 -1.37 -5.46
CA THR A 229 -27.56 -0.03 -6.03
C THR A 229 -26.16 0.61 -6.14
N PRO A 230 -25.30 0.15 -7.06
CA PRO A 230 -23.94 0.68 -7.20
C PRO A 230 -23.93 2.15 -7.60
N GLY A 231 -22.83 2.83 -7.28
CA GLY A 231 -22.53 4.14 -7.82
C GLY A 231 -22.25 4.11 -9.32
N ASP A 232 -22.44 5.26 -9.95
CA ASP A 232 -21.98 5.53 -11.31
C ASP A 232 -20.67 6.34 -11.34
N ASN A 233 -20.00 6.49 -10.17
CA ASN A 233 -18.65 7.01 -10.08
C ASN A 233 -17.63 6.08 -10.75
N TYR A 234 -16.50 6.63 -11.17
CA TYR A 234 -15.39 5.89 -11.78
C TYR A 234 -14.06 6.56 -11.53
N MET A 235 -13.01 5.76 -11.61
CA MET A 235 -11.63 6.23 -11.67
C MET A 235 -11.12 6.10 -13.10
N VAL A 236 -10.58 7.20 -13.62
CA VAL A 236 -9.84 7.24 -14.89
C VAL A 236 -8.36 7.25 -14.56
N PHE A 237 -7.56 6.51 -15.33
CA PHE A 237 -6.12 6.41 -15.12
C PHE A 237 -5.33 6.23 -16.43
N ASP A 238 -4.09 6.70 -16.42
CA ASP A 238 -3.21 6.74 -17.58
C ASP A 238 -1.74 6.85 -17.16
N GLU A 239 -0.80 6.75 -18.11
CA GLU A 239 0.65 6.78 -17.87
C GLU A 239 1.05 5.74 -16.79
N TYR A 240 0.38 4.58 -16.82
CA TYR A 240 0.59 3.47 -15.89
C TYR A 240 2.00 2.93 -16.13
N LYS A 241 2.83 2.91 -15.09
CA LYS A 241 4.22 2.47 -15.21
C LYS A 241 4.70 1.75 -13.97
N ILE A 242 5.32 0.59 -14.17
CA ILE A 242 6.05 -0.14 -13.15
C ILE A 242 7.51 -0.24 -13.58
N THR A 243 8.40 0.16 -12.68
CA THR A 243 9.84 0.01 -12.83
C THR A 243 10.41 -0.77 -11.66
N VAL A 244 11.54 -1.43 -11.91
CA VAL A 244 12.30 -2.14 -10.90
C VAL A 244 13.76 -1.76 -10.96
N GLU A 245 14.39 -1.67 -9.79
CA GLU A 245 15.83 -1.46 -9.65
C GLU A 245 16.42 -2.37 -8.58
N ILE A 246 17.75 -2.51 -8.63
CA ILE A 246 18.50 -3.15 -7.56
C ILE A 246 18.32 -2.29 -6.30
N GLY A 247 17.68 -2.85 -5.28
CA GLY A 247 17.46 -2.14 -4.03
C GLY A 247 18.73 -2.05 -3.20
N GLU A 248 18.68 -1.20 -2.18
CA GLU A 248 19.78 -1.11 -1.24
C GLU A 248 19.86 -2.39 -0.39
N LYS A 249 21.05 -2.70 0.12
CA LYS A 249 21.18 -3.82 1.05
C LYS A 249 20.28 -3.58 2.26
N PRO A 250 19.63 -4.64 2.80
CA PRO A 250 18.79 -4.53 3.98
C PRO A 250 19.51 -3.78 5.10
N THR A 251 18.88 -2.72 5.58
CA THR A 251 19.38 -1.97 6.73
C THR A 251 19.04 -2.78 7.97
N SER A 252 20.05 -3.38 8.61
CA SER A 252 19.85 -4.05 9.89
C SER A 252 19.60 -3.00 10.97
N THR A 253 18.33 -2.69 11.21
CA THR A 253 17.94 -1.90 12.39
C THR A 253 17.98 -2.84 13.60
N PRO A 254 18.83 -2.57 14.61
CA PRO A 254 18.85 -3.37 15.83
C PRO A 254 17.47 -3.32 16.51
N PRO A 255 17.01 -4.42 17.13
CA PRO A 255 15.75 -4.36 17.87
C PRO A 255 15.86 -3.39 19.04
N ALA A 256 14.78 -2.67 19.30
CA ALA A 256 14.65 -1.80 20.46
C ALA A 256 13.65 -2.38 21.46
N ILE A 257 13.94 -2.18 22.75
CA ILE A 257 13.01 -2.45 23.83
C ILE A 257 12.77 -1.16 24.58
N ALA A 258 11.50 -0.76 24.66
CA ALA A 258 11.05 0.34 25.48
C ALA A 258 10.22 -0.16 26.67
N TRP A 259 10.30 0.58 27.78
CA TRP A 259 9.40 0.38 28.91
C TRP A 259 7.98 0.84 28.53
N ASN A 260 6.98 -0.02 28.71
CA ASN A 260 5.58 0.26 28.36
C ASN A 260 4.62 0.28 29.58
N GLY A 261 5.15 0.16 30.80
CA GLY A 261 4.38 0.29 32.04
C GLY A 261 4.22 -1.01 32.81
N TRP A 262 3.32 -0.97 33.79
CA TRP A 262 2.96 -2.11 34.63
C TRP A 262 1.55 -2.57 34.30
N THR A 263 1.28 -3.86 34.39
CA THR A 263 -0.11 -4.36 34.46
C THR A 263 -0.75 -3.97 35.80
N ASP A 264 -2.07 -4.09 35.93
CA ASP A 264 -2.77 -3.97 37.23
C ASP A 264 -2.26 -5.03 38.23
N GLY A 265 -1.86 -6.17 37.70
CA GLY A 265 -1.18 -7.25 38.40
C GLY A 265 0.31 -7.00 38.60
N GLY A 266 0.82 -5.77 38.44
CA GLY A 266 2.19 -5.31 38.67
C GLY A 266 3.30 -6.14 38.01
N GLN A 267 3.00 -6.78 36.88
CA GLN A 267 4.00 -7.33 35.97
C GLN A 267 4.54 -6.22 35.06
N ALA A 268 5.82 -6.28 34.69
CA ALA A 268 6.38 -5.35 33.71
C ALA A 268 5.81 -5.63 32.32
N VAL A 269 5.53 -4.56 31.58
CA VAL A 269 5.16 -4.60 30.18
C VAL A 269 6.21 -3.82 29.39
N LEU A 270 6.79 -4.49 28.40
CA LEU A 270 7.78 -3.94 27.48
C LEU A 270 7.15 -3.77 26.11
N LEU A 271 7.60 -2.79 25.35
CA LEU A 271 7.31 -2.68 23.92
C LEU A 271 8.57 -3.10 23.15
N LEU A 272 8.47 -4.20 22.41
CA LEU A 272 9.46 -4.64 21.45
C LEU A 272 9.20 -3.91 20.12
N GLU A 273 10.22 -3.25 19.59
CA GLU A 273 10.22 -2.57 18.30
C GLU A 273 11.32 -3.17 17.42
N GLY A 274 11.11 -3.18 16.11
CA GLY A 274 12.05 -3.74 15.13
C GLY A 274 11.37 -4.02 13.79
N ASP A 275 12.08 -4.72 12.92
CA ASP A 275 11.54 -5.17 11.65
C ASP A 275 10.50 -6.30 11.87
N ALA A 276 9.32 -6.18 11.26
CA ALA A 276 8.23 -7.14 11.46
C ALA A 276 8.47 -8.50 10.79
N THR A 277 9.39 -8.62 9.83
CA THR A 277 9.74 -9.91 9.22
C THR A 277 10.75 -10.68 10.06
N THR A 278 11.50 -9.96 10.90
CA THR A 278 12.55 -10.49 11.76
C THR A 278 11.98 -10.96 13.09
N GLU A 279 12.27 -12.20 13.46
CA GLU A 279 11.95 -12.70 14.79
C GLU A 279 13.04 -12.29 15.80
N TYR A 280 12.62 -11.79 16.96
CA TYR A 280 13.54 -11.35 18.00
C TYR A 280 13.31 -12.11 19.30
N THR A 281 14.40 -12.43 19.98
CA THR A 281 14.42 -12.98 21.33
C THR A 281 14.60 -11.86 22.33
N VAL A 282 13.58 -11.63 23.16
CA VAL A 282 13.65 -10.81 24.37
C VAL A 282 14.23 -11.65 25.49
N GLU A 283 15.32 -11.18 26.06
CA GLU A 283 16.01 -11.81 27.18
C GLU A 283 15.96 -10.91 28.40
N VAL A 284 16.04 -11.57 29.54
CA VAL A 284 15.91 -10.95 30.84
C VAL A 284 17.03 -11.43 31.77
N SER A 285 17.56 -10.50 32.55
CA SER A 285 18.63 -10.75 33.51
C SER A 285 18.37 -10.04 34.83
N SER A 286 18.89 -10.59 35.92
CA SER A 286 18.86 -9.99 37.24
C SER A 286 20.23 -9.44 37.67
N ASP A 287 21.28 -9.76 36.92
CA ASP A 287 22.69 -9.48 37.24
C ASP A 287 23.51 -8.91 36.07
N LEU A 288 22.91 -8.78 34.88
CA LEU A 288 23.54 -8.42 33.59
C LEU A 288 24.53 -9.44 33.03
N GLU A 289 24.74 -10.57 33.72
CA GLU A 289 25.67 -11.63 33.32
C GLU A 289 24.91 -12.83 32.75
N ASN A 290 23.91 -13.31 33.49
CA ASN A 290 23.08 -14.45 33.13
C ASN A 290 21.79 -13.95 32.47
N TRP A 291 21.63 -14.29 31.20
CA TRP A 291 20.47 -13.89 30.39
C TRP A 291 19.61 -15.11 30.11
N ASN A 292 18.33 -15.02 30.44
CA ASN A 292 17.35 -16.06 30.15
C ASN A 292 16.38 -15.56 29.11
N VAL A 293 15.92 -16.45 28.23
CA VAL A 293 14.89 -16.12 27.26
C VAL A 293 13.58 -15.83 28.00
N LEU A 294 13.04 -14.63 27.80
CA LEU A 294 11.70 -14.26 28.25
C LEU A 294 10.68 -14.66 27.21
N ARG A 295 10.89 -14.23 25.95
CA ARG A 295 9.96 -14.46 24.85
C ARG A 295 10.65 -14.29 23.50
N THR A 296 10.20 -15.06 22.53
CA THR A 296 10.49 -14.82 21.11
C THR A 296 9.24 -14.28 20.42
N ALA A 297 9.38 -13.20 19.65
CA ALA A 297 8.26 -12.53 18.98
C ALA A 297 8.70 -11.64 17.81
N LYS A 298 7.74 -11.33 16.92
CA LYS A 298 7.83 -10.32 15.85
C LYS A 298 7.09 -9.03 16.25
N PRO A 299 7.70 -7.84 16.10
CA PRO A 299 7.14 -6.58 16.63
C PRO A 299 5.92 -6.01 15.88
N GLY A 300 5.71 -6.25 14.59
CA GLY A 300 4.65 -5.53 13.83
C GLY A 300 4.88 -4.01 13.77
N GLU A 301 3.99 -3.25 13.13
CA GLU A 301 4.20 -1.79 12.92
C GLU A 301 4.16 -0.99 14.23
N SER A 302 3.22 -1.29 15.14
CA SER A 302 3.06 -0.59 16.42
C SER A 302 3.99 -1.11 17.53
N GLY A 303 4.86 -2.06 17.21
CA GLY A 303 5.60 -2.84 18.19
C GLY A 303 4.74 -3.90 18.91
N LYS A 304 5.42 -4.85 19.57
CA LYS A 304 4.79 -5.97 20.29
C LYS A 304 4.94 -5.78 21.79
N LYS A 305 3.81 -5.82 22.50
CA LYS A 305 3.83 -5.84 23.98
C LYS A 305 4.28 -7.21 24.49
N ILE A 306 5.25 -7.20 25.39
CA ILE A 306 5.80 -8.39 26.06
C ILE A 306 5.66 -8.22 27.56
N GLU A 307 5.04 -9.19 28.22
CA GLU A 307 4.84 -9.18 29.67
C GLU A 307 5.87 -10.08 30.37
N ASP A 308 6.53 -9.58 31.41
CA ASP A 308 7.39 -10.38 32.31
C ASP A 308 6.62 -10.75 33.58
N ALA A 309 6.04 -11.95 33.57
CA ALA A 309 5.26 -12.48 34.69
C ALA A 309 6.06 -12.62 36.00
N ASP A 310 7.37 -12.82 35.88
CA ASP A 310 8.28 -13.08 37.00
C ASP A 310 8.96 -11.81 37.53
N THR A 311 8.64 -10.64 36.98
CA THR A 311 9.28 -9.38 37.40
C THR A 311 9.22 -9.18 38.92
N ARG A 312 8.10 -9.57 39.53
CA ARG A 312 7.83 -9.38 40.97
C ARG A 312 8.70 -10.24 41.88
N THR A 313 9.27 -11.34 41.38
CA THR A 313 10.15 -12.22 42.17
C THR A 313 11.60 -11.73 42.17
N HIS A 314 11.89 -10.61 41.51
CA HIS A 314 13.23 -10.08 41.31
C HIS A 314 13.33 -8.62 41.76
N ILE A 315 14.40 -8.28 42.50
CA ILE A 315 14.65 -6.91 42.98
C ILE A 315 15.10 -6.00 41.85
N ASN A 316 15.93 -6.52 40.94
CA ASN A 316 16.40 -5.84 39.74
C ASN A 316 16.06 -6.71 38.53
N ARG A 317 15.59 -6.06 37.45
CA ARG A 317 15.37 -6.69 36.15
C ARG A 317 15.93 -5.81 35.04
N PHE A 318 16.68 -6.44 34.15
CA PHE A 318 17.25 -5.85 32.95
C PHE A 318 16.75 -6.61 31.73
N TYR A 319 16.53 -5.89 30.65
CA TYR A 319 15.94 -6.42 29.42
C TYR A 319 16.84 -6.10 28.23
N ARG A 320 16.93 -7.03 27.28
CA ARG A 320 17.55 -6.80 25.97
C ARG A 320 16.80 -7.60 24.91
N ALA A 321 16.89 -7.14 23.66
CA ALA A 321 16.45 -7.89 22.50
C ALA A 321 17.65 -8.21 21.62
N ARG A 322 17.57 -9.34 20.92
CA ARG A 322 18.47 -9.72 19.83
C ARG A 322 17.67 -10.43 18.75
N THR A 323 18.20 -10.48 17.54
CA THR A 323 17.66 -11.36 16.49
C THR A 323 17.66 -12.80 16.99
N ALA A 324 16.56 -13.51 16.73
CA ALA A 324 16.47 -14.94 17.02
C ALA A 324 17.44 -15.72 16.11
N ASP A 325 17.97 -16.84 16.62
CA ASP A 325 18.86 -17.74 15.88
C ASP A 325 18.08 -18.66 14.93
#